data_AF-X0XBR3-F1
#
_entry.id   AF-X0XBR3-F1
#
_cell.length_a   1.000
_cell.length_b   1.000
_cell.length_c   1.000
_cell.angle_alpha   90.00
_cell.angle_beta   90.00
_cell.angle_gamma   90.00
#
_symmetry.space_group_name_H-M   'P 1'
#
loop_
_entity.id
_entity.type
_entity.pdbx_description
1 polymer ?
#
loop_
_entity_poly.entity_id
_entity_poly.type
_entity_poly.pdbx_seq_one_letter_code
_entity_poly.pdbx_strand_id
1 'polypeptide(L)'
;LSHDRTLVPQSYLQDIYAEMLVALGDLIEPGDLGDAHIRMAMEDDRVDPDTCVRLFKQQFGKDAVITNPFDADSNQEAARAGASLVSPRTFGASINAKLRGGGVQTTTEQFCRNKDILEGANKLGLPGGYKEITRADPLRDNLREYVQMLSQQFYTRKLEVNFAQWTGTNTVAIYTHGLGITFNVMRMTRARMQQPVSKCTATCLHELAHCMGNGHDGVYDQEFERLINHHTRLLSKQPELYEKYEPE
;
A
#
# COMPACT_ATOMS: atom_id res chain seq x y z
N LEU A 1 -57.11 -8.68 -5.47
CA LEU A 1 -56.02 -9.26 -6.27
C LEU A 1 -54.86 -8.26 -6.27
N SER A 2 -54.01 -8.28 -5.25
CA SER A 2 -52.72 -7.62 -5.35
C SER A 2 -51.88 -8.51 -6.25
N HIS A 3 -51.67 -8.09 -7.50
CA HIS A 3 -50.68 -8.71 -8.35
C HIS A 3 -49.33 -8.55 -7.66
N ASP A 4 -48.81 -9.65 -7.12
CA ASP A 4 -47.45 -9.76 -6.63
C ASP A 4 -46.53 -9.16 -7.69
N ARG A 5 -45.88 -8.05 -7.35
CA ARG A 5 -44.81 -7.51 -8.16
C ARG A 5 -43.72 -8.57 -8.17
N THR A 6 -43.61 -9.32 -9.26
CA THR A 6 -42.54 -10.26 -9.52
C THR A 6 -41.21 -9.54 -9.30
N LEU A 7 -40.52 -9.89 -8.21
CA LEU A 7 -39.19 -9.38 -7.92
C LEU A 7 -38.26 -9.91 -9.02
N VAL A 8 -37.72 -8.99 -9.81
CA VAL A 8 -36.68 -9.34 -10.79
C VAL A 8 -35.39 -9.61 -10.01
N PRO A 9 -34.74 -10.77 -10.18
CA PRO A 9 -33.49 -11.06 -9.50
C PRO A 9 -32.43 -10.02 -9.86
N GLN A 10 -31.64 -9.59 -8.87
CA GLN A 10 -30.57 -8.61 -9.08
C GLN A 10 -29.54 -9.09 -10.12
N SER A 11 -29.25 -10.40 -10.16
CA SER A 11 -28.36 -10.99 -11.16
C SER A 11 -28.88 -10.81 -12.59
N TYR A 12 -30.18 -10.94 -12.81
CA TYR A 12 -30.78 -10.72 -14.14
C TYR A 12 -30.70 -9.25 -14.57
N LEU A 13 -30.87 -8.30 -13.63
CA LEU A 13 -30.67 -6.88 -13.91
C LEU A 13 -29.21 -6.57 -14.22
N GLN A 14 -28.27 -7.15 -13.46
CA GLN A 14 -26.85 -7.04 -13.72
C GLN A 14 -26.49 -7.57 -15.11
N ASP A 15 -27.06 -8.71 -15.53
CA ASP A 15 -26.87 -9.25 -16.87
C ASP A 15 -27.29 -8.27 -17.96
N ILE A 16 -28.49 -7.70 -17.85
CA ILE A 16 -28.99 -6.71 -18.81
C ILE A 16 -28.09 -5.48 -18.81
N TYR A 17 -27.72 -4.97 -17.65
CA TYR A 17 -26.91 -3.76 -17.56
C TYR A 17 -25.49 -3.98 -18.11
N ALA A 18 -24.90 -5.17 -17.93
CA ALA A 18 -23.62 -5.53 -18.52
C ALA A 18 -23.70 -5.55 -20.06
N GLU A 19 -24.72 -6.20 -20.64
CA GLU A 19 -24.93 -6.20 -22.10
C GLU A 19 -25.16 -4.78 -22.64
N MET A 20 -25.94 -3.96 -21.93
CA MET A 20 -26.15 -2.56 -22.29
C MET A 20 -24.84 -1.75 -22.22
N LEU A 21 -24.03 -1.95 -21.19
CA LEU A 21 -22.76 -1.23 -21.01
C LEU A 21 -21.77 -1.59 -22.12
N VAL A 22 -21.71 -2.85 -22.52
CA VAL A 22 -20.86 -3.31 -23.64
C VAL A 22 -21.35 -2.75 -24.97
N ALA A 23 -22.66 -2.75 -25.22
CA ALA A 23 -23.23 -2.31 -26.50
C ALA A 23 -23.26 -0.78 -26.66
N LEU A 24 -23.48 -0.04 -25.56
CA LEU A 24 -23.81 1.39 -25.59
C LEU A 24 -22.85 2.24 -24.74
N GLY A 25 -21.75 1.67 -24.24
CA GLY A 25 -20.84 2.34 -23.31
C GLY A 25 -20.29 3.69 -23.82
N ASP A 26 -20.13 3.83 -25.15
CA ASP A 26 -19.65 5.08 -25.77
C ASP A 26 -20.72 6.19 -25.84
N LEU A 27 -22.00 5.85 -25.61
CA LEU A 27 -23.12 6.78 -25.61
C LEU A 27 -23.49 7.27 -24.21
N ILE A 28 -22.86 6.73 -23.18
CA ILE A 28 -23.12 7.11 -21.80
C ILE A 28 -22.58 8.51 -21.57
N GLU A 29 -23.41 9.43 -21.09
CA GLU A 29 -22.98 10.79 -20.80
C GLU A 29 -22.25 10.86 -19.46
N PRO A 30 -21.30 11.81 -19.27
CA PRO A 30 -20.57 11.93 -18.02
C PRO A 30 -21.44 12.06 -16.77
N GLY A 31 -22.63 12.65 -16.89
CA GLY A 31 -23.59 12.81 -15.80
C GLY A 31 -24.20 11.49 -15.31
N ASP A 32 -24.31 10.50 -16.19
CA ASP A 32 -24.95 9.21 -15.90
C ASP A 32 -24.00 8.21 -15.24
N LEU A 33 -22.68 8.41 -15.38
CA LEU A 33 -21.62 7.53 -14.84
C LEU A 33 -21.68 7.32 -13.32
N GLY A 34 -22.43 8.15 -12.60
CA GLY A 34 -22.70 8.00 -11.17
C GLY A 34 -23.72 6.92 -10.83
N ASP A 35 -24.51 6.46 -11.80
CA ASP A 35 -25.72 5.68 -11.56
C ASP A 35 -25.44 4.26 -11.09
N ALA A 36 -26.32 3.76 -10.22
CA ALA A 36 -26.19 2.45 -9.60
C ALA A 36 -26.18 1.30 -10.63
N HIS A 37 -26.90 1.44 -11.74
CA HIS A 37 -26.96 0.42 -12.78
C HIS A 37 -25.65 0.30 -13.58
N ILE A 38 -24.94 1.42 -13.80
CA ILE A 38 -23.61 1.41 -14.43
C ILE A 38 -22.60 0.73 -13.50
N ARG A 39 -22.61 1.07 -12.21
CA ARG A 39 -21.73 0.42 -11.23
C ARG A 39 -21.98 -1.09 -11.15
N MET A 40 -23.26 -1.49 -11.12
CA MET A 40 -23.65 -2.90 -11.13
C MET A 40 -23.17 -3.63 -12.39
N ALA A 41 -23.28 -2.99 -13.56
CA ALA A 41 -22.74 -3.52 -14.82
C ALA A 41 -21.21 -3.69 -14.76
N MET A 42 -20.48 -2.68 -14.27
CA MET A 42 -19.01 -2.74 -14.15
C MET A 42 -18.50 -3.86 -13.22
N GLU A 43 -19.33 -4.32 -12.28
CA GLU A 43 -19.00 -5.48 -11.44
C GLU A 43 -19.01 -6.80 -12.22
N ASP A 44 -19.74 -6.89 -13.34
CA ASP A 44 -19.89 -8.12 -14.14
C ASP A 44 -18.63 -8.48 -14.92
N ASP A 45 -18.16 -9.72 -14.80
CA ASP A 45 -16.89 -10.19 -15.39
C ASP A 45 -16.83 -10.13 -16.92
N ARG A 46 -17.96 -10.03 -17.62
CA ARG A 46 -18.00 -9.82 -19.07
C ARG A 46 -17.59 -8.40 -19.48
N VAL A 47 -17.70 -7.42 -18.58
CA VAL A 47 -17.27 -6.05 -18.84
C VAL A 47 -15.76 -5.98 -18.72
N ASP A 48 -15.11 -5.66 -19.83
CA ASP A 48 -13.67 -5.64 -19.92
C ASP A 48 -13.04 -4.48 -19.11
N PRO A 49 -11.78 -4.65 -18.64
CA PRO A 49 -11.06 -3.60 -17.93
C PRO A 49 -10.96 -2.27 -18.70
N ASP A 50 -10.77 -2.29 -20.02
CA ASP A 50 -10.57 -1.07 -20.81
C ASP A 50 -11.85 -0.23 -20.86
N THR A 51 -13.02 -0.87 -20.98
CA THR A 51 -14.33 -0.23 -20.82
C THR A 51 -14.46 0.41 -19.45
N CYS A 52 -14.09 -0.30 -18.37
CA CYS A 52 -14.11 0.28 -17.02
C CYS A 52 -13.20 1.51 -16.91
N VAL A 53 -11.99 1.45 -17.48
CA VAL A 53 -11.04 2.57 -17.46
C VAL A 53 -11.55 3.76 -18.27
N ARG A 54 -12.11 3.53 -19.46
CA ARG A 54 -12.71 4.59 -20.28
C ARG A 54 -13.78 5.35 -19.50
N LEU A 55 -14.72 4.63 -18.90
CA LEU A 55 -15.81 5.22 -18.09
C LEU A 55 -15.25 5.97 -16.88
N PHE A 56 -14.28 5.41 -16.18
CA PHE A 56 -13.59 6.08 -15.07
C PHE A 56 -12.94 7.40 -15.50
N LYS A 57 -12.22 7.41 -16.62
CA LYS A 57 -11.55 8.61 -17.15
C LYS A 57 -12.54 9.63 -17.71
N GLN A 58 -13.67 9.18 -18.24
CA GLN A 58 -14.77 10.05 -18.67
C GLN A 58 -15.44 10.74 -17.48
N GLN A 59 -15.63 10.03 -16.36
CA GLN A 59 -16.26 10.56 -15.15
C GLN A 59 -15.35 11.50 -14.36
N PHE A 60 -14.10 11.10 -14.14
CA PHE A 60 -13.19 11.80 -13.21
C PHE A 60 -12.09 12.58 -13.91
N GLY A 61 -11.97 12.48 -15.23
CA GLY A 61 -10.95 13.12 -16.04
C GLY A 61 -9.79 12.19 -16.41
N LYS A 62 -9.04 12.57 -17.46
CA LYS A 62 -7.91 11.79 -18.00
C LYS A 62 -6.79 11.57 -16.98
N ASP A 63 -6.58 12.52 -16.07
CA ASP A 63 -5.55 12.47 -15.03
C ASP A 63 -6.07 11.92 -13.70
N ALA A 64 -7.25 11.27 -13.70
CA ALA A 64 -7.79 10.67 -12.49
C ALA A 64 -6.96 9.48 -12.00
N VAL A 65 -6.75 9.40 -10.70
CA VAL A 65 -6.00 8.35 -10.00
C VAL A 65 -6.74 7.86 -8.78
N ILE A 66 -6.51 6.60 -8.41
CA ILE A 66 -7.10 6.04 -7.20
C ILE A 66 -6.22 6.42 -6.00
N THR A 67 -6.78 7.03 -4.97
CA THR A 67 -5.99 7.37 -3.78
C THR A 67 -5.55 6.12 -3.03
N ASN A 68 -4.31 6.12 -2.56
CA ASN A 68 -3.88 5.17 -1.55
C ASN A 68 -4.09 5.81 -0.17
N PRO A 69 -5.06 5.33 0.64
CA PRO A 69 -5.36 5.94 1.94
C PRO A 69 -4.20 5.85 2.94
N PHE A 70 -3.19 5.02 2.66
CA PHE A 70 -2.01 4.86 3.49
C PHE A 70 -0.82 5.71 3.02
N ASP A 71 -0.93 6.41 1.88
CA ASP A 71 0.15 7.22 1.29
C ASP A 71 -0.25 8.69 1.17
N ALA A 72 -0.26 9.38 2.31
CA ALA A 72 -0.65 10.78 2.38
C ALA A 72 0.23 11.68 1.49
N ASP A 73 1.51 11.37 1.36
CA ASP A 73 2.46 12.18 0.57
C ASP A 73 2.18 12.06 -0.92
N SER A 74 2.00 10.84 -1.44
CA SER A 74 1.65 10.66 -2.85
C SER A 74 0.27 11.22 -3.17
N ASN A 75 -0.69 11.15 -2.22
CA ASN A 75 -1.98 11.82 -2.38
C ASN A 75 -1.83 13.34 -2.48
N GLN A 76 -1.03 13.95 -1.60
CA GLN A 76 -0.76 15.39 -1.64
C GLN A 76 -0.02 15.78 -2.92
N GLU A 77 0.95 14.99 -3.37
CA GLU A 77 1.70 15.26 -4.59
C GLU A 77 0.80 15.15 -5.83
N ALA A 78 -0.05 14.13 -5.90
CA ALA A 78 -1.05 13.98 -6.94
C ALA A 78 -2.01 15.20 -6.97
N ALA A 79 -2.47 15.66 -5.80
CA ALA A 79 -3.28 16.87 -5.71
C ALA A 79 -2.53 18.13 -6.18
N ARG A 80 -1.24 18.28 -5.82
CA ARG A 80 -0.39 19.40 -6.29
C ARG A 80 -0.16 19.37 -7.80
N ALA A 81 -0.08 18.17 -8.39
CA ALA A 81 0.03 17.96 -9.82
C ALA A 81 -1.29 18.16 -10.58
N GLY A 82 -2.40 18.46 -9.88
CA GLY A 82 -3.71 18.67 -10.48
C GLY A 82 -4.45 17.38 -10.83
N ALA A 83 -4.00 16.22 -10.34
CA ALA A 83 -4.68 14.95 -10.55
C ALA A 83 -6.04 14.91 -9.84
N SER A 84 -7.02 14.25 -10.47
CA SER A 84 -8.33 14.02 -9.87
C SER A 84 -8.26 12.81 -8.94
N LEU A 85 -8.47 13.03 -7.65
CA LEU A 85 -8.29 12.02 -6.62
C LEU A 85 -9.59 11.25 -6.36
N VAL A 86 -9.62 9.96 -6.71
CA VAL A 86 -10.78 9.10 -6.50
C VAL A 86 -10.52 8.13 -5.36
N SER A 87 -11.37 8.15 -4.33
CA SER A 87 -11.27 7.20 -3.21
C SER A 87 -11.51 5.77 -3.70
N PRO A 88 -10.74 4.77 -3.24
CA PRO A 88 -11.02 3.37 -3.55
C PRO A 88 -12.39 2.93 -3.01
N ARG A 89 -12.97 3.65 -2.03
CA ARG A 89 -14.33 3.40 -1.51
C ARG A 89 -15.44 3.85 -2.45
N THR A 90 -15.14 4.66 -3.46
CA THR A 90 -16.11 5.05 -4.50
C THR A 90 -16.63 3.82 -5.25
N PHE A 91 -15.80 2.78 -5.33
CA PHE A 91 -16.09 1.53 -6.02
C PHE A 91 -15.91 0.31 -5.12
N GLY A 92 -16.56 -0.80 -5.48
CA GLY A 92 -16.32 -2.10 -4.84
C GLY A 92 -14.92 -2.66 -5.18
N ALA A 93 -14.51 -3.71 -4.47
CA ALA A 93 -13.21 -4.36 -4.71
C ALA A 93 -13.07 -4.92 -6.14
N SER A 94 -14.14 -5.48 -6.71
CA SER A 94 -14.15 -6.03 -8.07
C SER A 94 -13.83 -4.96 -9.13
N ILE A 95 -14.53 -3.82 -9.09
CA ILE A 95 -14.29 -2.71 -10.01
C ILE A 95 -12.88 -2.15 -9.83
N ASN A 96 -12.42 -1.93 -8.59
CA ASN A 96 -11.06 -1.45 -8.35
C ASN A 96 -9.99 -2.39 -8.94
N ALA A 97 -10.21 -3.70 -8.87
CA ALA A 97 -9.33 -4.68 -9.49
C ALA A 97 -9.31 -4.56 -11.02
N LYS A 98 -10.48 -4.41 -11.66
CA LYS A 98 -10.57 -4.17 -13.12
C LYS A 98 -9.91 -2.86 -13.54
N LEU A 99 -10.16 -1.76 -12.83
CA LEU A 99 -9.52 -0.46 -13.11
C LEU A 99 -8.00 -0.57 -13.06
N ARG A 100 -7.45 -1.24 -12.03
CA ARG A 100 -6.00 -1.49 -11.94
C ARG A 100 -5.49 -2.42 -13.04
N GLY A 101 -6.26 -3.46 -13.38
CA GLY A 101 -5.94 -4.37 -14.48
C GLY A 101 -5.91 -3.68 -15.85
N GLY A 102 -6.75 -2.68 -16.06
CA GLY A 102 -6.77 -1.81 -17.25
C GLY A 102 -5.78 -0.63 -17.18
N GLY A 103 -4.91 -0.57 -16.16
CA GLY A 103 -3.82 0.40 -16.07
C GLY A 103 -4.13 1.70 -15.33
N VAL A 104 -5.28 1.83 -14.65
CA VAL A 104 -5.49 2.96 -13.72
C VAL A 104 -4.56 2.79 -12.53
N GLN A 105 -3.66 3.77 -12.39
CA GLN A 105 -2.69 3.79 -11.30
C GLN A 105 -3.27 4.38 -10.03
N THR A 106 -2.76 3.91 -8.90
CA THR A 106 -2.92 4.56 -7.62
C THR A 106 -2.02 5.79 -7.51
N THR A 107 -2.32 6.68 -6.57
CA THR A 107 -1.46 7.83 -6.25
C THR A 107 -0.03 7.38 -5.91
N THR A 108 0.15 6.29 -5.18
CA THR A 108 1.48 5.71 -4.92
C THR A 108 2.16 5.24 -6.20
N GLU A 109 1.49 4.51 -7.07
CA GLU A 109 2.12 3.97 -8.29
C GLU A 109 2.57 5.07 -9.27
N GLN A 110 1.82 6.19 -9.32
CA GLN A 110 2.05 7.28 -10.26
C GLN A 110 2.89 8.44 -9.67
N PHE A 111 2.63 8.81 -8.42
CA PHE A 111 3.16 10.03 -7.79
C PHE A 111 4.04 9.75 -6.58
N CYS A 112 4.27 8.48 -6.22
CA CYS A 112 5.26 8.20 -5.20
C CYS A 112 6.61 8.69 -5.71
N ARG A 113 7.13 9.71 -5.01
CA ARG A 113 8.46 10.28 -5.23
C ARG A 113 9.55 9.21 -5.23
N ASN A 114 9.26 7.99 -4.76
CA ASN A 114 10.21 6.91 -4.64
C ASN A 114 10.63 6.20 -5.94
N LYS A 115 9.93 6.35 -7.07
CA LYS A 115 10.46 5.82 -8.33
C LYS A 115 11.75 6.51 -8.76
N ASP A 116 11.89 7.80 -8.46
CA ASP A 116 13.11 8.58 -8.69
C ASP A 116 14.11 8.46 -7.51
N ILE A 117 13.77 7.75 -6.43
CA ILE A 117 14.62 7.66 -5.22
C ILE A 117 15.68 6.58 -5.36
N LEU A 118 15.47 5.59 -6.20
CA LEU A 118 16.52 4.66 -6.60
C LEU A 118 17.56 5.33 -7.52
N GLU A 119 17.17 6.29 -8.37
CA GLU A 119 18.10 7.11 -9.15
C GLU A 119 18.66 8.31 -8.38
N GLY A 120 17.94 8.77 -7.35
CA GLY A 120 18.20 10.01 -6.62
C GLY A 120 18.37 9.81 -5.13
N ALA A 121 19.26 8.90 -4.69
CA ALA A 121 19.63 8.75 -3.28
C ALA A 121 20.06 10.08 -2.60
N ASN A 122 20.40 11.12 -3.37
CA ASN A 122 20.68 12.46 -2.88
C ASN A 122 19.45 13.31 -2.48
N LYS A 123 18.22 12.98 -2.95
CA LYS A 123 17.02 13.80 -2.69
C LYS A 123 16.23 13.38 -1.44
N LEU A 124 16.46 12.18 -0.91
CA LEU A 124 15.81 11.70 0.32
C LEU A 124 16.44 12.22 1.62
N GLY A 125 17.49 13.05 1.54
CA GLY A 125 18.29 13.35 2.73
C GLY A 125 19.03 12.13 3.28
N LEU A 126 19.09 11.03 2.52
CA LEU A 126 20.05 9.96 2.79
C LEU A 126 21.43 10.58 2.55
N PRO A 127 22.26 10.71 3.59
CA PRO A 127 23.52 11.41 3.45
C PRO A 127 24.46 10.64 2.51
N GLY A 128 25.37 11.38 1.88
CA GLY A 128 26.16 10.91 0.74
C GLY A 128 26.74 9.49 0.90
N GLY A 129 26.77 8.76 -0.21
CA GLY A 129 27.36 7.42 -0.27
C GLY A 129 26.39 6.25 -0.06
N TYR A 130 25.11 6.41 -0.42
CA TYR A 130 24.17 5.30 -0.46
C TYR A 130 24.66 4.19 -1.40
N LYS A 131 24.76 2.96 -0.88
CA LYS A 131 25.10 1.76 -1.66
C LYS A 131 24.27 0.60 -1.14
N GLU A 132 23.35 0.14 -1.97
CA GLU A 132 22.57 -1.07 -1.67
C GLU A 132 23.49 -2.30 -1.57
N ILE A 133 23.16 -3.18 -0.62
CA ILE A 133 23.85 -4.45 -0.43
C ILE A 133 22.91 -5.57 -0.81
N THR A 134 23.20 -6.18 -1.95
CA THR A 134 22.45 -7.32 -2.49
C THR A 134 23.11 -8.67 -2.18
N ARG A 135 24.35 -8.67 -1.66
CA ARG A 135 25.05 -9.92 -1.30
C ARG A 135 24.28 -10.63 -0.19
N ALA A 136 24.04 -11.93 -0.35
CA ALA A 136 23.41 -12.78 0.65
C ALA A 136 24.21 -12.80 1.97
N ASP A 137 23.49 -12.79 3.10
CA ASP A 137 24.06 -12.90 4.45
C ASP A 137 22.97 -13.39 5.41
N PRO A 138 23.19 -14.55 6.05
CA PRO A 138 22.18 -15.15 6.93
C PRO A 138 21.68 -14.24 8.04
N LEU A 139 22.52 -13.32 8.56
CA LEU A 139 22.11 -12.40 9.62
C LEU A 139 21.15 -11.32 9.10
N ARG A 140 21.37 -10.85 7.87
CA ARG A 140 20.47 -9.91 7.20
C ARG A 140 19.17 -10.59 6.80
N ASP A 141 19.26 -11.83 6.32
CA ASP A 141 18.09 -12.62 5.93
C ASP A 141 17.20 -12.91 7.15
N ASN A 142 17.80 -13.26 8.30
CA ASN A 142 17.08 -13.46 9.56
C ASN A 142 16.35 -12.18 10.02
N LEU A 143 17.01 -11.02 9.99
CA LEU A 143 16.38 -9.75 10.34
C LEU A 143 15.28 -9.36 9.35
N ARG A 144 15.48 -9.59 8.04
CA ARG A 144 14.45 -9.37 7.01
C ARG A 144 13.21 -10.20 7.31
N GLU A 145 13.37 -11.49 7.55
CA GLU A 145 12.26 -12.37 7.89
C GLU A 145 11.54 -11.91 9.16
N TYR A 146 12.26 -11.48 10.18
CA TYR A 146 11.68 -10.98 11.42
C TYR A 146 10.79 -9.76 11.19
N VAL A 147 11.29 -8.76 10.46
CA VAL A 147 10.53 -7.54 10.14
C VAL A 147 9.33 -7.85 9.23
N GLN A 148 9.49 -8.79 8.30
CA GLN A 148 8.39 -9.26 7.45
C GLN A 148 7.32 -10.00 8.24
N MET A 149 7.70 -10.78 9.24
CA MET A 149 6.76 -11.42 10.16
C MET A 149 5.98 -10.36 10.94
N LEU A 150 6.67 -9.40 11.57
CA LEU A 150 6.01 -8.32 12.32
C LEU A 150 5.04 -7.51 11.46
N SER A 151 5.48 -7.06 10.27
CA SER A 151 4.63 -6.30 9.35
C SER A 151 3.41 -7.10 8.88
N GLN A 152 3.57 -8.40 8.63
CA GLN A 152 2.44 -9.27 8.28
C GLN A 152 1.43 -9.38 9.43
N GLN A 153 1.88 -9.44 10.69
CA GLN A 153 0.98 -9.49 11.85
C GLN A 153 0.29 -8.14 12.12
N PHE A 154 0.96 -7.02 11.87
CA PHE A 154 0.44 -5.70 12.22
C PHE A 154 -0.40 -5.04 11.13
N TYR A 155 -0.11 -5.33 9.87
CA TYR A 155 -0.70 -4.68 8.70
C TYR A 155 -1.28 -5.66 7.67
N THR A 156 -1.22 -6.97 7.93
CA THR A 156 -1.67 -8.00 6.99
C THR A 156 -0.91 -8.00 5.65
N ARG A 157 0.25 -7.34 5.59
CA ARG A 157 1.13 -7.26 4.43
C ARG A 157 2.58 -7.46 4.83
N LYS A 158 3.36 -8.12 3.98
CA LYS A 158 4.83 -8.16 4.12
C LYS A 158 5.41 -6.89 3.54
N LEU A 159 6.10 -6.12 4.38
CA LEU A 159 6.89 -4.99 3.88
C LEU A 159 8.18 -5.49 3.20
N GLU A 160 8.65 -4.69 2.25
CA GLU A 160 9.98 -4.86 1.69
C GLU A 160 11.03 -4.46 2.74
N VAL A 161 12.13 -5.21 2.81
CA VAL A 161 13.23 -4.94 3.76
C VAL A 161 14.55 -4.99 3.03
N ASN A 162 15.19 -3.83 2.98
CA ASN A 162 16.39 -3.57 2.22
C ASN A 162 17.57 -3.28 3.15
N PHE A 163 18.77 -3.42 2.61
CA PHE A 163 20.01 -3.18 3.33
C PHE A 163 20.92 -2.31 2.48
N ALA A 164 21.44 -1.25 3.06
CA ALA A 164 22.36 -0.37 2.37
C ALA A 164 23.44 0.16 3.31
N GLN A 165 24.50 0.69 2.71
CA GLN A 165 25.50 1.51 3.38
C GLN A 165 25.20 2.95 3.07
N TRP A 166 25.24 3.82 4.08
CA TRP A 166 25.27 5.26 3.87
C TRP A 166 25.99 5.95 5.03
N THR A 167 26.66 7.07 4.74
CA THR A 167 27.52 7.80 5.68
C THR A 167 26.96 9.18 5.97
N GLY A 168 27.32 9.81 7.10
CA GLY A 168 26.89 11.18 7.42
C GLY A 168 25.63 11.27 8.30
N THR A 169 25.07 10.15 8.73
CA THR A 169 24.04 10.08 9.78
C THR A 169 24.31 8.94 10.76
N ASN A 170 23.70 9.02 11.94
CA ASN A 170 23.62 7.96 12.93
C ASN A 170 22.33 7.13 12.81
N THR A 171 21.50 7.39 11.79
CA THR A 171 20.30 6.62 11.48
C THR A 171 20.62 5.14 11.23
N VAL A 172 19.93 4.27 11.99
CA VAL A 172 20.13 2.81 11.96
C VAL A 172 19.24 2.16 10.90
N ALA A 173 18.03 2.65 10.76
CA ALA A 173 17.06 2.21 9.78
C ALA A 173 16.20 3.42 9.37
N ILE A 174 15.55 3.31 8.22
CA ILE A 174 14.61 4.31 7.74
C ILE A 174 13.44 3.58 7.07
N TYR A 175 12.23 3.94 7.44
CA TYR A 175 11.07 3.63 6.62
C TYR A 175 10.94 4.63 5.48
N THR A 176 10.70 4.08 4.29
CA THR A 176 10.44 4.87 3.09
C THR A 176 9.15 4.39 2.47
N HIS A 177 8.20 5.30 2.28
CA HIS A 177 6.86 4.96 1.79
C HIS A 177 6.92 4.22 0.45
N GLY A 178 6.36 3.01 0.38
CA GLY A 178 6.37 2.19 -0.84
C GLY A 178 7.65 1.38 -1.10
N LEU A 179 8.78 1.71 -0.44
CA LEU A 179 10.03 0.91 -0.50
C LEU A 179 10.25 0.05 0.76
N GLY A 180 9.45 0.24 1.79
CA GLY A 180 9.55 -0.51 3.04
C GLY A 180 10.64 0.02 3.96
N ILE A 181 11.34 -0.86 4.67
CA ILE A 181 12.34 -0.49 5.68
C ILE A 181 13.74 -0.78 5.13
N THR A 182 14.61 0.21 5.15
CA THR A 182 16.02 0.06 4.78
C THR A 182 16.91 0.18 6.01
N PHE A 183 17.73 -0.83 6.29
CA PHE A 183 18.70 -0.82 7.39
C PHE A 183 20.09 -0.34 6.94
N ASN A 184 20.70 0.55 7.73
CA ASN A 184 22.09 0.99 7.53
C ASN A 184 23.05 -0.04 8.09
N VAL A 185 23.64 -0.86 7.22
CA VAL A 185 24.57 -1.89 7.70
C VAL A 185 25.80 -1.30 8.38
N MET A 186 26.16 -0.02 8.10
CA MET A 186 27.28 0.63 8.76
C MET A 186 26.98 0.97 10.22
N ARG A 187 25.70 1.02 10.60
CA ARG A 187 25.23 1.28 11.97
C ARG A 187 24.65 0.04 12.65
N MET A 188 24.48 -1.05 11.90
CA MET A 188 24.04 -2.34 12.43
C MET A 188 25.25 -3.15 12.87
N THR A 189 25.38 -3.37 14.18
CA THR A 189 26.38 -4.30 14.70
C THR A 189 25.97 -5.75 14.41
N ARG A 190 26.94 -6.65 14.34
CA ARG A 190 26.67 -8.10 14.21
C ARG A 190 25.71 -8.59 15.31
N ALA A 191 25.92 -8.13 16.55
CA ALA A 191 25.05 -8.47 17.68
C ALA A 191 23.59 -8.02 17.48
N ARG A 192 23.36 -6.84 16.86
CA ARG A 192 22.00 -6.38 16.53
C ARG A 192 21.32 -7.30 15.52
N MET A 193 22.04 -7.73 14.48
CA MET A 193 21.48 -8.63 13.46
C MET A 193 21.31 -10.07 13.96
N GLN A 194 22.11 -10.53 14.93
CA GLN A 194 22.01 -11.85 15.53
C GLN A 194 20.86 -11.99 16.53
N GLN A 195 20.47 -10.89 17.19
CA GLN A 195 19.45 -10.88 18.24
C GLN A 195 18.36 -9.87 17.89
N PRO A 196 17.66 -10.02 16.75
CA PRO A 196 16.73 -9.03 16.27
C PRO A 196 15.59 -8.76 17.27
N VAL A 197 15.14 -9.78 18.03
CA VAL A 197 14.10 -9.62 19.06
C VAL A 197 14.56 -8.67 20.17
N SER A 198 15.69 -8.94 20.82
CA SER A 198 16.13 -8.12 21.96
C SER A 198 16.83 -6.81 21.56
N LYS A 199 17.37 -6.71 20.34
CA LYS A 199 18.21 -5.56 19.91
C LYS A 199 17.62 -4.70 18.80
N CYS A 200 16.67 -5.21 18.02
CA CYS A 200 16.12 -4.50 16.87
C CYS A 200 14.62 -4.25 16.96
N THR A 201 13.86 -4.95 17.81
CA THR A 201 12.41 -4.78 17.91
C THR A 201 11.99 -3.32 18.05
N ALA A 202 12.58 -2.57 19.00
CA ALA A 202 12.25 -1.15 19.17
C ALA A 202 12.49 -0.32 17.89
N THR A 203 13.60 -0.56 17.19
CA THR A 203 13.87 0.08 15.89
C THR A 203 12.86 -0.37 14.82
N CYS A 204 12.53 -1.65 14.76
CA CYS A 204 11.57 -2.16 13.79
C CYS A 204 10.18 -1.55 14.04
N LEU A 205 9.72 -1.51 15.28
CA LEU A 205 8.45 -0.87 15.65
C LEU A 205 8.45 0.64 15.34
N HIS A 206 9.57 1.32 15.59
CA HIS A 206 9.76 2.74 15.25
C HIS A 206 9.58 2.96 13.75
N GLU A 207 10.31 2.21 12.92
CA GLU A 207 10.21 2.35 11.46
C GLU A 207 8.83 1.90 10.95
N LEU A 208 8.23 0.88 11.55
CA LEU A 208 6.87 0.45 11.20
C LEU A 208 5.82 1.51 11.54
N ALA A 209 5.98 2.32 12.58
CA ALA A 209 5.04 3.38 12.92
C ALA A 209 5.02 4.51 11.86
N HIS A 210 6.15 4.76 11.21
CA HIS A 210 6.23 5.67 10.05
C HIS A 210 5.43 5.18 8.83
N CYS A 211 4.84 3.97 8.87
CA CYS A 211 3.86 3.55 7.86
C CYS A 211 2.57 4.39 7.87
N MET A 212 2.23 4.99 9.00
CA MET A 212 0.97 5.72 9.20
C MET A 212 1.17 7.21 9.47
N GLY A 213 2.24 7.57 10.19
CA GLY A 213 2.60 8.95 10.50
C GLY A 213 3.88 9.38 9.79
N ASN A 214 4.08 10.68 9.62
CA ASN A 214 5.30 11.23 9.06
C ASN A 214 6.07 11.98 10.16
N GLY A 215 7.33 11.59 10.36
CA GLY A 215 8.11 12.11 11.48
C GLY A 215 7.56 11.64 12.83
N HIS A 216 7.84 12.35 13.91
CA HIS A 216 7.34 12.04 15.26
C HIS A 216 6.12 12.92 15.58
N ASP A 217 5.09 12.82 14.74
CA ASP A 217 3.82 13.52 14.93
C ASP A 217 2.82 12.72 15.79
N GLY A 218 1.64 13.28 16.05
CA GLY A 218 0.62 12.62 16.87
C GLY A 218 0.05 11.34 16.24
N VAL A 219 0.11 11.19 14.91
CA VAL A 219 -0.33 9.96 14.22
C VAL A 219 0.73 8.88 14.40
N TYR A 220 1.99 9.24 14.24
CA TYR A 220 3.12 8.37 14.55
C TYR A 220 3.07 7.89 16.00
N ASP A 221 2.85 8.77 16.98
CA ASP A 221 2.84 8.39 18.40
C ASP A 221 1.73 7.38 18.71
N GLN A 222 0.52 7.62 18.19
CA GLN A 222 -0.61 6.71 18.35
C GLN A 222 -0.34 5.34 17.71
N GLU A 223 0.25 5.34 16.52
CA GLU A 223 0.58 4.10 15.81
C GLU A 223 1.70 3.35 16.54
N PHE A 224 2.74 4.05 17.00
CA PHE A 224 3.84 3.44 17.74
C PHE A 224 3.35 2.79 19.04
N GLU A 225 2.46 3.46 19.79
CA GLU A 225 1.84 2.89 20.98
C GLU A 225 0.97 1.66 20.64
N ARG A 226 0.18 1.72 19.55
CA ARG A 226 -0.61 0.58 19.07
C ARG A 226 0.28 -0.61 18.74
N LEU A 227 1.39 -0.38 18.05
CA LEU A 227 2.35 -1.43 17.66
C LEU A 227 3.04 -2.04 18.88
N ILE A 228 3.44 -1.25 19.87
CA ILE A 228 4.00 -1.77 21.14
C ILE A 228 2.98 -2.67 21.85
N ASN A 229 1.74 -2.20 21.99
CA ASN A 229 0.68 -2.97 22.64
C ASN A 229 0.37 -4.27 21.89
N HIS A 230 0.34 -4.22 20.56
CA HIS A 230 0.14 -5.40 19.73
C HIS A 230 1.32 -6.38 19.86
N HIS A 231 2.55 -5.88 19.77
CA HIS A 231 3.75 -6.69 19.95
C HIS A 231 3.76 -7.41 21.30
N THR A 232 3.49 -6.71 22.41
CA THR A 232 3.43 -7.32 23.74
C THR A 232 2.39 -8.43 23.82
N ARG A 233 1.22 -8.24 23.20
CA ARG A 233 0.18 -9.29 23.12
C ARG A 233 0.63 -10.47 22.26
N LEU A 234 1.31 -10.21 21.15
CA LEU A 234 1.81 -11.25 20.25
C LEU A 234 2.87 -12.10 20.95
N LEU A 235 3.84 -11.46 21.61
CA LEU A 235 4.87 -12.14 22.41
C LEU A 235 4.27 -13.01 23.52
N SER A 236 3.19 -12.54 24.16
CA SER A 236 2.51 -13.32 25.21
C SER A 236 1.67 -14.48 24.68
N LYS A 237 1.08 -14.36 23.49
CA LYS A 237 0.13 -15.34 22.95
C LYS A 237 0.77 -16.35 22.00
N GLN A 238 1.83 -15.94 21.32
CA GLN A 238 2.51 -16.68 20.26
C GLN A 238 4.04 -16.53 20.41
N PRO A 239 4.63 -16.91 21.57
CA PRO A 239 6.07 -16.81 21.79
C PRO A 239 6.89 -17.60 20.76
N GLU A 240 6.34 -18.68 20.20
CA GLU A 240 6.97 -19.53 19.18
C GLU A 240 7.33 -18.76 17.89
N LEU A 241 6.63 -17.65 17.60
CA LEU A 241 6.99 -16.78 16.48
C LEU A 241 8.35 -16.10 16.66
N TYR A 242 8.81 -15.99 17.90
CA TYR A 242 10.04 -15.30 18.28
C TYR A 242 11.21 -16.24 18.52
N GLU A 243 10.95 -17.51 18.87
CA GLU A 243 11.97 -18.49 19.25
C GLU A 243 13.05 -18.66 18.18
N LYS A 244 12.67 -18.71 16.89
CA LYS A 244 13.65 -18.86 15.79
C LYS A 244 14.57 -17.63 15.60
N TYR A 245 14.25 -16.51 16.25
CA TYR A 245 14.94 -15.24 16.11
C TYR A 245 15.72 -14.84 17.38
N GLU A 246 15.58 -15.60 18.46
CA GLU A 246 16.44 -15.49 19.64
C GLU A 246 17.69 -16.37 19.41
N PRO A 247 18.88 -15.94 19.88
CA PRO A 247 20.05 -16.79 19.85
C PRO A 247 19.87 -17.99 20.80
N GLU A 248 20.40 -19.15 20.40
CA GLU A 248 20.63 -20.29 21.31
C GLU A 248 21.62 -19.93 22.43
#